data_AF-E3LS22-F1
#
_entry.id   AF-E3LS22-F1
#
_cell.length_a   1.000
_cell.length_b   1.000
_cell.length_c   1.000
_cell.angle_alpha   90.00
_cell.angle_beta   90.00
_cell.angle_gamma   90.00
#
_symmetry.space_group_name_H-M   'P 1'
#
loop_
_entity.id
_entity.type
_entity.pdbx_description
1 polymer ?
#
loop_
_entity_poly.entity_id
_entity_poly.type
_entity_poly.pdbx_seq_one_letter_code
_entity_poly.pdbx_strand_id
1 'polypeptide(L)'
;MSTQIPMDPPKLFCMPARPLVCGLALFGAVRSFIQFFFSSGIVVGLSHIAVLLLDLLLLFGAYKNDVFALKWSQRVTFACVIVSISRFLIYPVVFASYMASGLSRNFTGLDPAEIEIISNVTSAHENFMLGMISGFTLEFATGISIGVECVKYLLVHRLWEYAKATEAISSSRYVIP
;
A
#
# COMPACT_ATOMS: atom_id res chain seq x y z
N MET A 1 -17.10 2.63 -43.18
CA MET A 1 -17.30 1.58 -42.15
C MET A 1 -16.09 1.59 -41.24
N SER A 2 -16.19 2.21 -40.06
CA SER A 2 -15.13 2.14 -39.05
C SER A 2 -15.34 0.87 -38.25
N THR A 3 -14.47 -0.12 -38.45
CA THR A 3 -14.40 -1.34 -37.64
C THR A 3 -14.03 -0.94 -36.21
N GLN A 4 -15.03 -0.73 -35.36
CA GLN A 4 -14.82 -0.52 -33.92
C GLN A 4 -14.36 -1.84 -33.32
N ILE A 5 -13.06 -1.94 -33.04
CA ILE A 5 -12.49 -3.02 -32.24
C ILE A 5 -12.99 -2.79 -30.81
N PRO A 6 -13.81 -3.69 -30.23
CA PRO A 6 -14.16 -3.58 -28.82
C PRO A 6 -12.86 -3.63 -28.02
N MET A 7 -12.54 -2.54 -27.31
CA MET A 7 -11.39 -2.56 -26.42
C MET A 7 -11.74 -3.48 -25.25
N ASP A 8 -11.02 -4.59 -25.14
CA ASP A 8 -11.17 -5.48 -24.00
C ASP A 8 -10.75 -4.75 -22.71
N PRO A 9 -11.40 -5.04 -21.57
CA PRO A 9 -11.01 -4.45 -20.30
C PRO A 9 -9.54 -4.77 -20.01
N PRO A 10 -8.77 -3.81 -19.45
CA PRO A 10 -7.33 -3.99 -19.24
C PRO A 10 -7.10 -5.20 -18.33
N LYS A 11 -6.23 -6.11 -18.79
CA LYS A 11 -5.80 -7.31 -18.07
C LYS A 11 -4.35 -7.14 -17.64
N LEU A 12 -4.01 -7.66 -16.45
CA LEU A 12 -2.63 -7.80 -16.00
C LEU A 12 -2.40 -9.28 -15.73
N PHE A 13 -1.44 -9.91 -16.42
CA PHE A 13 -1.15 -11.35 -16.33
C PHE A 13 -2.42 -12.23 -16.35
N CYS A 14 -3.30 -12.01 -17.33
CA CYS A 14 -4.56 -12.74 -17.55
C CYS A 14 -5.70 -12.52 -16.53
N MET A 15 -5.48 -11.76 -15.45
CA MET A 15 -6.56 -11.37 -14.53
C MET A 15 -7.17 -10.02 -14.94
N PRO A 16 -8.50 -9.84 -14.81
CA PRO A 16 -9.11 -8.55 -15.06
C PRO A 16 -8.57 -7.52 -14.04
N ALA A 17 -8.16 -6.34 -14.49
CA ALA A 17 -7.52 -5.34 -13.62
C ALA A 17 -8.41 -4.92 -12.43
N ARG A 18 -9.74 -4.97 -12.59
CA ARG A 18 -10.71 -4.56 -11.55
C ARG A 18 -10.69 -5.44 -10.28
N PRO A 19 -10.94 -6.76 -10.35
CA PRO A 19 -10.86 -7.62 -9.18
C PRO A 19 -9.46 -7.63 -8.57
N LEU A 20 -8.42 -7.41 -9.37
CA LEU A 20 -7.05 -7.33 -8.86
C LEU A 20 -6.82 -6.05 -8.04
N VAL A 21 -7.27 -4.89 -8.51
CA VAL A 21 -7.24 -3.63 -7.74
C VAL A 21 -8.11 -3.75 -6.49
N CYS A 22 -9.33 -4.28 -6.60
CA CYS A 22 -10.21 -4.47 -5.44
C CYS A 22 -9.61 -5.45 -4.42
N GLY A 23 -8.99 -6.54 -4.88
CA GLY A 23 -8.33 -7.51 -4.01
C GLY A 23 -7.13 -6.92 -3.29
N LEU A 24 -6.28 -6.17 -4.01
CA LEU A 24 -5.13 -5.48 -3.41
C LEU A 24 -5.56 -4.35 -2.45
N ALA A 25 -6.64 -3.64 -2.75
CA ALA A 25 -7.22 -2.61 -1.89
C ALA A 25 -7.80 -3.24 -0.61
N LEU A 26 -8.54 -4.35 -0.74
CA LEU A 26 -9.11 -5.08 0.38
C LEU A 26 -8.00 -5.63 1.28
N PHE A 27 -6.95 -6.21 0.70
CA PHE A 27 -5.79 -6.68 1.46
C PHE A 27 -5.10 -5.52 2.20
N GLY A 28 -4.95 -4.37 1.55
CA GLY A 28 -4.45 -3.14 2.17
C GLY A 28 -5.31 -2.65 3.33
N ALA A 29 -6.65 -2.68 3.16
CA ALA A 29 -7.60 -2.28 4.19
C ALA A 29 -7.56 -3.23 5.40
N VAL A 30 -7.54 -4.54 5.17
CA VAL A 30 -7.42 -5.54 6.24
C VAL A 30 -6.10 -5.37 7.00
N ARG A 31 -4.99 -5.18 6.28
CA ARG A 31 -3.68 -4.91 6.89
C ARG A 31 -3.72 -3.64 7.75
N SER A 32 -4.26 -2.54 7.23
CA SER A 32 -4.36 -1.27 7.96
C SER A 32 -5.29 -1.37 9.17
N PHE A 33 -6.35 -2.16 9.07
CA PHE A 33 -7.27 -2.44 10.18
C PHE A 33 -6.57 -3.25 11.29
N ILE A 34 -5.87 -4.33 10.95
CA ILE A 34 -5.10 -5.11 11.93
C ILE A 34 -4.05 -4.22 12.60
N GLN A 35 -3.28 -3.45 11.82
CA GLN A 35 -2.26 -2.54 12.37
C GLN A 35 -2.84 -1.46 13.29
N PHE A 36 -4.06 -0.99 13.03
CA PHE A 36 -4.76 -0.07 13.93
C PHE A 36 -5.04 -0.72 15.30
N PHE A 37 -5.54 -1.96 15.34
CA PHE A 37 -5.81 -2.68 16.59
C PHE A 37 -4.56 -2.93 17.43
N PHE A 38 -3.42 -3.16 16.78
CA PHE A 38 -2.13 -3.36 17.45
C PHE A 38 -1.34 -2.07 17.69
N SER A 39 -1.86 -0.90 17.26
CA SER A 39 -1.12 0.36 17.42
C SER A 39 -1.21 0.90 18.85
N SER A 40 -0.09 0.89 19.56
CA SER A 40 0.05 1.56 20.86
C SER A 40 0.45 3.03 20.63
N GLY A 41 -0.53 3.88 20.30
CA GLY A 41 -0.32 5.33 20.20
C GLY A 41 -1.29 6.05 19.26
N ILE A 42 -1.82 7.19 19.71
CA ILE A 42 -2.86 7.96 18.99
C ILE A 42 -2.39 8.39 17.59
N VAL A 43 -1.14 8.86 17.46
CA VAL A 43 -0.57 9.34 16.19
C VAL A 43 -0.40 8.20 15.19
N VAL A 44 0.07 7.04 15.67
CA VAL A 44 0.27 5.84 14.84
C VAL A 44 -1.09 5.31 14.39
N GLY A 45 -2.05 5.21 15.31
CA GLY A 45 -3.42 4.79 15.01
C GLY A 45 -4.13 5.70 13.99
N LEU A 46 -4.02 7.02 14.14
CA LEU A 46 -4.54 7.99 13.15
C LEU A 46 -3.94 7.76 11.76
N SER A 47 -2.64 7.47 11.68
CA SER A 47 -1.98 7.19 10.40
C SER A 47 -2.50 5.91 9.74
N HIS A 48 -2.85 4.88 10.52
CA HIS A 48 -3.45 3.65 10.01
C HIS A 48 -4.90 3.85 9.57
N ILE A 49 -5.69 4.64 10.32
CA ILE A 49 -7.05 5.03 9.91
C ILE A 49 -7.03 5.84 8.62
N ALA A 50 -6.09 6.78 8.47
CA ALA A 50 -5.96 7.56 7.25
C ALA A 50 -5.66 6.65 6.05
N VAL A 51 -4.75 5.69 6.18
CA VAL A 51 -4.45 4.71 5.13
C VAL A 51 -5.66 3.81 4.84
N LEU A 52 -6.38 3.36 5.87
CA LEU A 52 -7.63 2.60 5.72
C LEU A 52 -8.66 3.37 4.89
N LEU A 53 -8.87 4.66 5.18
CA LEU A 53 -9.80 5.51 4.43
C LEU A 53 -9.36 5.69 2.97
N LEU A 54 -8.05 5.78 2.70
CA LEU A 54 -7.53 5.88 1.34
C LEU A 54 -7.74 4.57 0.56
N ASP A 55 -7.52 3.40 1.19
CA ASP A 55 -7.82 2.10 0.60
C ASP A 55 -9.34 1.91 0.36
N LEU A 56 -10.21 2.37 1.26
CA LEU A 56 -11.66 2.35 1.07
C LEU A 56 -12.12 3.30 -0.04
N LEU A 57 -11.52 4.48 -0.15
CA LEU A 57 -11.81 5.43 -1.23
C LEU A 57 -11.39 4.85 -2.59
N LEU A 58 -10.27 4.12 -2.62
CA LEU A 58 -9.79 3.41 -3.79
C LEU A 58 -10.73 2.28 -4.19
N LEU A 59 -11.21 1.51 -3.21
CA LEU A 59 -12.22 0.46 -3.41
C LEU A 59 -13.53 1.05 -3.95
N PHE A 60 -13.98 2.17 -3.39
CA PHE A 60 -15.15 2.89 -3.88
C PHE A 60 -14.96 3.41 -5.31
N GLY A 61 -13.79 3.96 -5.63
CA GLY A 61 -13.45 4.41 -6.98
C GLY A 61 -13.42 3.27 -7.99
N ALA A 62 -12.88 2.11 -7.61
CA ALA A 62 -12.87 0.90 -8.43
C ALA A 62 -14.28 0.31 -8.62
N TYR A 63 -15.14 0.40 -7.61
CA TYR A 63 -16.52 -0.08 -7.67
C TYR A 63 -17.42 0.82 -8.53
N LYS A 64 -17.36 2.15 -8.31
CA LYS A 64 -18.24 3.10 -9.00
C LYS A 64 -17.90 3.29 -10.48
N ASN A 65 -16.63 3.06 -10.86
CA ASN A 65 -16.15 3.06 -12.25
C ASN A 65 -16.48 4.35 -13.05
N ASP A 66 -16.56 5.49 -12.37
CA ASP A 66 -16.68 6.82 -12.96
C ASP A 66 -15.29 7.39 -13.28
N VAL A 67 -15.12 8.08 -14.42
CA VAL A 67 -13.83 8.70 -14.79
C VAL A 67 -13.33 9.71 -13.75
N PHE A 68 -14.25 10.44 -13.10
CA PHE A 68 -13.91 11.35 -12.01
C PHE A 68 -13.39 10.61 -10.77
N ALA A 69 -14.05 9.52 -10.39
CA ALA A 69 -13.65 8.71 -9.23
C ALA A 69 -12.31 8.00 -9.46
N LEU A 70 -12.07 7.50 -10.67
CA LEU A 70 -10.80 6.91 -11.10
C LEU A 70 -9.65 7.93 -11.07
N LYS A 71 -9.88 9.17 -11.49
CA LYS A 71 -8.88 10.25 -11.42
C LYS A 71 -8.50 10.61 -9.97
N TRP A 72 -9.48 10.67 -9.08
CA TRP A 72 -9.21 10.90 -7.65
C TRP A 72 -8.51 9.71 -6.99
N SER A 73 -8.94 8.49 -7.31
CA SER A 73 -8.29 7.26 -6.88
C SER A 73 -6.82 7.22 -7.32
N GLN A 74 -6.51 7.63 -8.56
CA GLN A 74 -5.13 7.72 -9.04
C GLN A 74 -4.28 8.69 -8.21
N ARG A 75 -4.80 9.89 -7.90
CA ARG A 75 -4.10 10.90 -7.08
C ARG A 75 -3.85 10.41 -5.66
N VAL A 76 -4.85 9.76 -5.08
CA VAL A 76 -4.76 9.16 -3.74
C VAL A 76 -3.73 8.04 -3.71
N THR A 77 -3.76 7.13 -4.69
CA THR A 77 -2.76 6.04 -4.79
C THR A 77 -1.35 6.60 -4.95
N PHE A 78 -1.17 7.65 -5.75
CA PHE A 78 0.12 8.30 -5.93
C PHE A 78 0.64 8.90 -4.61
N ALA A 79 -0.23 9.57 -3.84
CA ALA A 79 0.13 10.06 -2.51
C ALA A 79 0.51 8.90 -1.57
N CYS A 80 -0.21 7.78 -1.60
CA CYS A 80 0.12 6.57 -0.84
C CYS A 80 1.51 6.03 -1.19
N VAL A 81 1.87 5.98 -2.48
CA VAL A 81 3.20 5.57 -2.93
C VAL A 81 4.28 6.47 -2.34
N ILE A 82 4.12 7.80 -2.40
CA ILE A 82 5.08 8.75 -1.82
C ILE A 82 5.25 8.51 -0.32
N VAL A 83 4.15 8.39 0.42
CA VAL A 83 4.19 8.13 1.86
C VAL A 83 4.89 6.79 2.17
N SER A 84 4.64 5.75 1.38
CA SER A 84 5.28 4.45 1.54
C SER A 84 6.79 4.50 1.27
N ILE A 85 7.23 5.26 0.27
CA ILE A 85 8.66 5.50 0.01
C ILE A 85 9.30 6.25 1.18
N SER A 86 8.67 7.31 1.68
CA SER A 86 9.19 8.05 2.84
C SER A 86 9.31 7.16 4.08
N ARG A 87 8.33 6.28 4.32
CA ARG A 87 8.38 5.30 5.41
C ARG A 87 9.50 4.28 5.22
N PHE A 88 9.72 3.80 3.99
CA PHE A 88 10.81 2.86 3.67
C PHE A 88 12.20 3.45 3.93
N LEU A 89 12.40 4.75 3.69
CA LEU A 89 13.70 5.38 3.94
C LEU A 89 14.03 5.55 5.42
N ILE A 90 13.02 5.69 6.28
CA ILE A 90 13.21 6.04 7.69
C ILE A 90 13.04 4.81 8.59
N TYR A 91 11.97 4.05 8.38
CA TYR A 91 11.50 3.05 9.35
C TYR A 91 12.46 1.86 9.54
N PRO A 92 12.99 1.22 8.49
CA PRO A 92 13.89 0.08 8.65
C PRO A 92 15.19 0.45 9.35
N VAL A 93 15.77 1.62 9.02
CA VAL A 93 17.00 2.13 9.62
C VAL A 93 16.79 2.44 11.11
N VAL A 94 15.69 3.13 11.44
CA VAL A 94 15.35 3.45 12.82
C VAL A 94 15.10 2.17 13.62
N PHE A 95 14.34 1.24 13.08
CA PHE A 95 14.06 -0.05 13.73
C PHE A 95 15.33 -0.86 13.97
N ALA A 96 16.18 -1.01 12.95
CA ALA A 96 17.46 -1.70 13.06
C ALA A 96 18.36 -1.07 14.14
N SER A 97 18.38 0.26 14.21
CA SER A 97 19.15 1.01 15.22
C SER A 97 18.62 0.78 16.65
N TYR A 98 17.30 0.71 16.83
CA TYR A 98 16.71 0.39 18.14
C TYR A 98 16.99 -1.05 18.57
N MET A 99 16.92 -2.00 17.63
CA MET A 99 17.24 -3.40 17.91
C MET A 99 18.74 -3.58 18.20
N ALA A 100 19.62 -2.94 17.41
CA ALA A 100 21.07 -3.00 17.60
C ALA A 100 21.55 -2.37 18.91
N SER A 101 20.88 -1.31 19.37
CA SER A 101 21.20 -0.63 20.64
C SER A 101 20.69 -1.35 21.88
N GLY A 102 19.92 -2.44 21.73
CA GLY A 102 19.27 -3.13 22.85
C GLY A 102 18.15 -2.31 23.52
N LEU A 103 17.77 -1.18 22.91
CA LEU A 103 16.70 -0.28 23.38
C LEU A 103 15.35 -0.62 22.74
N SER A 104 15.16 -1.89 22.37
CA SER A 104 13.98 -2.41 21.67
C SER A 104 12.67 -2.31 22.47
N ARG A 105 12.77 -2.01 23.79
CA ARG A 105 11.65 -1.77 24.73
C ARG A 105 10.64 -0.72 24.25
N ASN A 106 11.04 0.22 23.40
CA ASN A 106 10.18 1.35 23.02
C ASN A 106 9.50 1.20 21.64
N PHE A 107 9.89 0.23 20.81
CA PHE A 107 9.54 0.26 19.38
C PHE A 107 8.79 -0.97 18.85
N THR A 108 8.88 -2.11 19.53
CA THR A 108 8.39 -3.39 19.00
C THR A 108 6.98 -3.76 19.46
N GLY A 109 6.46 -3.12 20.52
CA GLY A 109 5.17 -3.52 21.13
C GLY A 109 5.20 -4.96 21.69
N LEU A 110 6.37 -5.58 21.75
CA LEU A 110 6.61 -6.87 22.42
C LEU A 110 6.55 -6.66 23.93
N ASP A 111 6.02 -7.67 24.63
CA ASP A 111 5.81 -7.61 26.07
C ASP A 111 7.15 -7.30 26.79
N PRO A 112 7.22 -6.34 27.73
CA PRO A 112 8.48 -5.91 28.35
C PRO A 112 9.30 -7.05 28.96
N ALA A 113 8.64 -8.15 29.35
CA ALA A 113 9.27 -9.35 29.90
C ALA A 113 10.06 -10.18 28.85
N GLU A 114 9.57 -10.29 27.61
CA GLU A 114 10.27 -11.01 26.55
C GLU A 114 11.50 -10.22 26.06
N ILE A 115 11.37 -8.90 25.99
CA ILE A 115 12.48 -8.01 25.62
C ILE A 115 13.57 -8.01 26.69
N GLU A 116 13.20 -8.06 27.98
CA GLU A 116 14.15 -8.08 29.09
C GLU A 116 14.91 -9.41 29.16
N ILE A 117 14.29 -10.54 28.82
CA ILE A 117 14.99 -11.82 28.69
C ILE A 117 15.95 -11.79 27.49
N ILE A 118 15.53 -11.25 26.35
CA ILE A 118 16.41 -11.16 25.17
C ILE A 118 17.58 -10.22 25.44
N SER A 119 17.35 -9.02 25.97
CA SER A 119 18.41 -8.02 26.17
C SER A 119 19.35 -8.33 27.34
N ASN A 120 18.88 -9.02 28.39
CA ASN A 120 19.70 -9.39 29.54
C ASN A 120 20.54 -10.65 29.29
N VAL A 121 20.17 -11.47 28.30
CA VAL A 121 20.90 -12.72 27.95
C VAL A 121 21.83 -12.52 26.75
N THR A 122 21.56 -11.53 25.87
CA THR A 122 22.35 -11.34 24.65
C THR A 122 23.54 -10.40 24.82
N SER A 123 24.68 -10.82 24.29
CA SER A 123 25.89 -10.00 24.20
C SER A 123 25.70 -8.82 23.23
N ALA A 124 26.52 -7.77 23.35
CA ALA A 124 26.49 -6.61 22.46
C ALA A 124 26.63 -7.01 20.97
N HIS A 125 27.39 -8.07 20.69
CA HIS A 125 27.55 -8.62 19.35
C HIS A 125 26.25 -9.24 18.81
N GLU A 126 25.51 -9.98 19.63
CA GLU A 126 24.24 -10.59 19.23
C GLU A 126 23.15 -9.54 18.99
N ASN A 127 23.08 -8.50 19.83
CA ASN A 127 22.16 -7.38 19.61
C ASN A 127 22.45 -6.66 18.29
N PHE A 128 23.72 -6.43 17.96
CA PHE A 128 24.12 -5.86 16.68
C PHE A 128 23.70 -6.75 15.50
N MET A 129 23.97 -8.05 15.57
CA MET A 129 23.58 -9.02 14.53
C MET A 129 22.07 -9.07 14.34
N LEU A 130 21.31 -9.07 15.44
CA LEU A 130 19.84 -9.06 15.41
C LEU A 130 19.30 -7.76 14.81
N GLY A 131 19.90 -6.62 15.14
CA GLY A 131 19.60 -5.33 14.51
C GLY A 131 19.81 -5.34 13.01
N MET A 132 20.93 -5.90 12.52
CA MET A 132 21.18 -6.02 11.08
C MET A 132 20.17 -6.94 10.39
N ILE A 133 19.92 -8.13 10.94
CA ILE A 133 18.99 -9.11 10.34
C ILE A 133 17.57 -8.54 10.28
N SER A 134 17.11 -7.94 11.38
CA SER A 134 15.77 -7.36 11.45
C SER A 134 15.62 -6.13 10.55
N GLY A 135 16.65 -5.29 10.44
CA GLY A 135 16.73 -4.19 9.50
C GLY A 135 16.56 -4.63 8.04
N PHE A 136 17.40 -5.55 7.57
CA PHE A 136 17.30 -6.08 6.19
C PHE A 136 15.98 -6.78 5.93
N THR A 137 15.45 -7.52 6.90
CA THR A 137 14.14 -8.18 6.78
C THR A 137 13.02 -7.15 6.59
N LEU A 138 13.04 -6.07 7.37
CA LEU A 138 12.07 -4.98 7.23
C LEU A 138 12.23 -4.21 5.93
N GLU A 139 13.45 -3.91 5.49
CA GLU A 139 13.70 -3.31 4.18
C GLU A 139 13.09 -4.17 3.08
N PHE A 140 13.36 -5.48 3.08
CA PHE A 140 12.79 -6.36 2.07
C PHE A 140 11.25 -6.38 2.09
N ALA A 141 10.64 -6.51 3.28
CA ALA A 141 9.19 -6.52 3.43
C ALA A 141 8.55 -5.19 3.01
N THR A 142 9.13 -4.06 3.40
CA THR A 142 8.63 -2.72 3.04
C THR A 142 8.84 -2.41 1.56
N GLY A 143 9.92 -2.91 0.95
CA GLY A 143 10.17 -2.83 -0.48
C GLY A 143 9.11 -3.56 -1.30
N ILE A 144 8.73 -4.78 -0.89
CA ILE A 144 7.60 -5.51 -1.50
C ILE A 144 6.31 -4.70 -1.36
N SER A 145 6.06 -4.12 -0.19
CA SER A 145 4.85 -3.34 0.05
C SER A 145 4.77 -2.11 -0.86
N ILE A 146 5.88 -1.41 -1.11
CA ILE A 146 5.94 -0.31 -2.10
C ILE A 146 5.63 -0.84 -3.51
N GLY A 147 6.21 -2.00 -3.87
CA GLY A 147 5.94 -2.65 -5.15
C GLY A 147 4.45 -2.87 -5.39
N VAL A 148 3.72 -3.33 -4.37
CA VAL A 148 2.25 -3.50 -4.43
C VAL A 148 1.53 -2.17 -4.67
N GLU A 149 1.93 -1.09 -3.98
CA GLU A 149 1.33 0.24 -4.18
C GLU A 149 1.60 0.80 -5.58
N CYS A 150 2.81 0.57 -6.12
CA CYS A 150 3.15 0.92 -7.50
C CYS A 150 2.28 0.15 -8.51
N VAL A 151 2.04 -1.15 -8.28
CA VAL A 151 1.16 -1.97 -9.12
C VAL A 151 -0.28 -1.44 -9.06
N LYS A 152 -0.80 -1.11 -7.87
CA LYS A 152 -2.11 -0.46 -7.73
C LYS A 152 -2.20 0.81 -8.56
N TYR A 153 -1.19 1.68 -8.47
CA TYR A 153 -1.16 2.93 -9.24
C TYR A 153 -1.22 2.69 -10.75
N LEU A 154 -0.41 1.76 -11.27
CA LEU A 154 -0.39 1.42 -12.69
C LEU A 154 -1.74 0.86 -13.17
N LEU A 155 -2.38 0.01 -12.36
CA LEU A 155 -3.68 -0.56 -12.68
C LEU A 155 -4.79 0.50 -12.70
N VAL A 156 -4.83 1.39 -11.70
CA VAL A 156 -5.79 2.50 -11.64
C VAL A 156 -5.59 3.44 -12.82
N HIS A 157 -4.34 3.75 -13.17
CA HIS A 157 -4.01 4.57 -14.33
C HIS A 157 -4.54 3.95 -15.64
N ARG A 158 -4.30 2.65 -15.87
CA ARG A 158 -4.82 1.93 -17.03
C ARG A 158 -6.36 1.87 -17.05
N LEU A 159 -7.00 1.68 -15.90
CA LEU A 159 -8.47 1.71 -15.79
C LEU A 159 -9.04 3.09 -16.11
N TRP A 160 -8.34 4.15 -15.71
CA TRP A 160 -8.73 5.52 -16.02
C TRP A 160 -8.62 5.82 -17.52
N GLU A 161 -7.51 5.43 -18.16
CA GLU A 161 -7.34 5.58 -19.62
C GLU A 161 -8.40 4.81 -20.41
N TYR A 162 -8.69 3.58 -19.98
CA TYR A 162 -9.75 2.76 -20.57
C TYR A 162 -11.14 3.40 -20.42
N ALA A 163 -11.49 3.88 -19.23
CA ALA A 163 -12.77 4.52 -18.97
C ALA A 163 -12.92 5.82 -19.79
N LYS A 164 -11.86 6.62 -19.88
CA LYS A 164 -11.82 7.84 -20.69
C LYS A 164 -12.02 7.56 -22.19
N ALA A 165 -11.37 6.52 -22.71
CA ALA A 165 -11.54 6.12 -24.11
C ALA A 165 -12.97 5.61 -24.37
N THR A 166 -13.55 4.86 -23.43
CA THR A 166 -14.92 4.35 -23.55
C THR A 166 -15.97 5.47 -23.54
N GLU A 167 -15.83 6.46 -22.65
CA GLU A 167 -16.73 7.63 -22.61
C GLU A 167 -16.63 8.48 -23.89
N ALA A 168 -15.42 8.68 -24.44
CA ALA A 168 -15.21 9.42 -25.68
C ALA A 168 -15.86 8.73 -26.91
N ILE A 169 -15.82 7.40 -26.96
CA ILE A 169 -16.49 6.61 -28.00
C ILE A 169 -18.02 6.69 -27.85
N SER A 170 -18.53 6.68 -26.60
CA SER A 170 -19.96 6.81 -26.32
C SER A 170 -20.48 8.20 -26.70
N SER A 171 -19.76 9.28 -26.38
CA SER A 171 -20.17 10.64 -26.71
C SER A 171 -20.16 10.90 -28.21
N SER A 172 -19.18 10.35 -28.95
CA SER A 172 -19.13 10.42 -30.42
C SER A 172 -20.32 9.73 -31.10
N ARG A 173 -20.99 8.79 -30.42
CA ARG A 173 -22.13 8.04 -30.98
C ARG A 173 -23.44 8.84 -31.00
N TYR A 174 -23.52 9.93 -30.23
CA TYR A 174 -24.68 10.84 -30.19
C TYR A 174 -24.54 12.07 -31.10
N VAL A 175 -23.42 12.21 -31.82
CA VAL A 175 -23.14 13.32 -32.75
C VAL A 175 -23.22 12.86 -34.21
N ILE A 176 -24.21 12.03 -34.53
CA ILE A 176 -24.53 11.67 -35.92
C ILE A 176 -25.89 12.30 -36.24
N PRO A 177 -25.95 13.34 -37.09
CA PRO A 177 -27.21 13.92 -37.55
C PRO A 177 -28.03 12.95 -38.43
#